data_AF-A0A9P0PRW8-F1
#
_entry.id   AF-A0A9P0PRW8-F1
#
_cell.length_a   1.000
_cell.length_b   1.000
_cell.length_c   1.000
_cell.angle_alpha   90.00
_cell.angle_beta   90.00
_cell.angle_gamma   90.00
#
_symmetry.space_group_name_H-M   'P 1'
#
loop_
_entity.id
_entity.type
_entity.pdbx_description
1 polymer ?
#
loop_
_entity_poly.entity_id
_entity_poly.type
_entity_poly.pdbx_seq_one_letter_code
_entity_poly.pdbx_strand_id
1 'polypeptide(L)' 'MSEADPAPKELLQEVSCGCQGPCKSKRCNCRKAGLKCNPACKVCRGKSCNNSKRWTATEHHDSETPTTTDA' A
#
# COMPACT_ATOMS: atom_id res chain seq x y z
N MET A 1 -21.13 -17.02 2.76
CA MET A 1 -19.77 -17.35 2.30
C MET A 1 -18.84 -17.04 3.44
N SER A 2 -17.96 -17.95 3.82
CA SER A 2 -16.99 -17.70 4.89
C SER A 2 -15.85 -16.87 4.28
N GLU A 3 -15.83 -15.57 4.55
CA GLU A 3 -14.77 -14.69 4.11
C GLU A 3 -13.47 -15.13 4.81
N ALA A 4 -12.62 -15.86 4.11
CA ALA A 4 -11.26 -16.06 4.56
C ALA A 4 -10.55 -14.70 4.54
N ASP A 5 -9.80 -14.40 5.61
CA ASP A 5 -8.95 -13.21 5.61
C ASP A 5 -8.06 -13.23 4.34
N PRO A 6 -7.87 -12.07 3.67
CA PRO A 6 -7.16 -12.01 2.38
C PRO A 6 -5.69 -12.46 2.44
N ALA A 7 -5.15 -12.65 3.66
CA ALA A 7 -3.84 -13.25 3.90
C ALA A 7 -3.80 -13.90 5.29
N PRO A 8 -2.87 -14.85 5.53
CA PRO A 8 -2.54 -15.33 6.87
C PRO A 8 -2.19 -14.21 7.84
N LYS A 9 -2.61 -14.37 9.10
CA LYS A 9 -2.45 -13.32 10.13
C LYS A 9 -1.00 -12.98 10.41
N GLU A 10 -0.08 -13.95 10.39
CA GLU A 10 1.34 -13.65 10.63
C GLU A 10 1.92 -12.75 9.53
N LEU A 11 1.60 -13.06 8.26
CA LEU A 11 2.05 -12.25 7.13
C LEU A 11 1.51 -10.82 7.22
N LEU A 12 0.22 -10.66 7.51
CA LEU A 12 -0.41 -9.35 7.72
C LEU A 12 0.26 -8.54 8.84
N GLN A 13 0.72 -9.18 9.91
CA GLN A 13 1.41 -8.49 11.02
C GLN A 13 2.82 -8.01 10.65
N GLU A 14 3.53 -8.75 9.80
CA GLU A 14 4.85 -8.37 9.29
C GLU A 14 4.77 -7.23 8.26
N VAL A 15 3.73 -7.21 7.43
CA VAL A 15 3.59 -6.21 6.34
C VAL A 15 2.68 -5.03 6.68
N SER A 16 2.13 -4.97 7.90
CA SER A 16 1.37 -3.83 8.42
C SER A 16 2.04 -3.22 9.65
N CYS A 17 1.79 -1.94 9.92
CA CYS A 17 2.34 -1.28 11.11
C CYS A 17 1.24 -0.80 12.07
N GLY A 18 1.54 -0.85 13.37
CA GLY A 18 0.76 -0.22 14.43
C GLY A 18 1.32 1.14 14.88
N CYS A 19 2.11 1.82 14.04
CA CYS A 19 2.78 3.05 14.41
C CYS A 19 1.78 4.17 14.74
N GLN A 20 1.95 4.80 15.91
CA GLN A 20 1.26 6.05 16.25
C GLN A 20 1.96 7.27 15.63
N GLY A 21 3.25 7.17 15.32
CA GLY A 21 4.05 8.22 14.73
C GLY A 21 4.10 8.21 13.19
N PRO A 22 4.92 9.07 12.58
CA PRO A 22 4.89 9.35 11.14
C PRO A 22 5.48 8.27 10.22
N CYS A 23 5.84 7.08 10.72
CA CYS A 23 6.45 5.99 9.93
C CYS A 23 7.75 6.39 9.18
N LYS A 24 8.60 7.23 9.79
CA LYS A 24 9.85 7.71 9.18
C LYS A 24 11.05 6.78 9.38
N SER A 25 11.05 5.93 10.41
CA SER A 25 12.17 5.06 10.77
C SER A 25 11.86 3.58 10.57
N LYS A 26 12.88 2.72 10.71
CA LYS A 26 12.75 1.25 10.66
C LYS A 26 11.95 0.65 11.84
N ARG A 27 11.40 1.48 12.74
CA ARG A 27 10.37 1.08 13.73
C ARG A 27 9.01 0.78 13.09
N CYS A 28 8.79 1.25 11.86
CA CYS A 28 7.64 0.86 11.06
C CYS A 28 7.94 -0.47 10.33
N ASN A 29 7.18 -1.53 10.63
CA ASN A 29 7.36 -2.84 10.01
C ASN A 29 7.23 -2.79 8.48
N CYS A 30 6.26 -2.04 7.95
CA CYS A 30 6.15 -1.84 6.49
C CYS A 30 7.48 -1.33 5.91
N ARG A 31 8.06 -0.28 6.50
CA ARG A 31 9.34 0.28 6.03
C ARG A 31 10.50 -0.70 6.24
N LYS A 32 10.52 -1.41 7.37
CA LYS A 32 11.53 -2.43 7.67
C LYS A 32 11.51 -3.54 6.61
N ALA A 33 10.33 -3.92 6.14
CA ALA A 33 10.10 -4.88 5.07
C ALA A 33 10.26 -4.29 3.65
N GLY A 34 10.65 -3.02 3.51
CA GLY A 34 10.79 -2.35 2.21
C GLY A 34 9.46 -1.95 1.54
N LEU A 35 8.34 -2.03 2.25
CA LEU A 35 7.00 -1.72 1.76
C LEU A 35 6.52 -0.32 2.19
N LYS A 36 5.62 0.26 1.38
CA LYS A 36 4.83 1.43 1.76
C LYS A 36 3.68 1.01 2.68
N CYS A 37 3.35 1.87 3.64
CA CYS A 37 2.16 1.70 4.47
C CYS A 37 0.92 1.63 3.57
N ASN A 38 0.01 0.73 3.91
CA ASN A 38 -1.19 0.42 3.13
C ASN A 38 -2.43 0.41 4.07
N PRO A 39 -3.65 0.17 3.55
CA PRO A 39 -4.87 0.18 4.37
C PRO A 39 -4.90 -0.81 5.54
N ALA A 40 -4.09 -1.87 5.51
CA ALA A 40 -3.98 -2.83 6.63
C ALA A 40 -3.23 -2.27 7.83
N CYS A 41 -2.52 -1.13 7.71
CA CYS A 41 -1.89 -0.48 8.86
C CYS A 41 -2.94 0.03 9.85
N LYS A 42 -2.80 -0.34 11.14
CA LYS A 42 -3.82 -0.11 12.17
C LYS A 42 -4.22 1.36 12.33
N VAL A 43 -3.24 2.26 12.37
CA VAL A 43 -3.45 3.69 12.65
C VAL A 43 -3.36 4.53 11.38
N CYS A 44 -2.22 4.50 10.68
CA CYS A 44 -2.01 5.42 9.55
C CYS A 44 -2.77 5.04 8.27
N ARG A 45 -3.21 3.78 8.16
CA ARG A 45 -3.95 3.21 7.00
C ARG A 45 -3.36 3.57 5.64
N GLY A 46 -2.04 3.75 5.57
CA GLY A 46 -1.34 4.16 4.36
C GLY A 46 -1.65 5.56 3.85
N LYS A 47 -2.26 6.43 4.67
CA LYS A 47 -2.69 7.79 4.27
C LYS A 47 -2.03 8.89 5.10
N SER A 48 -2.04 8.76 6.43
CA SER A 48 -1.63 9.84 7.36
C SER A 48 -0.17 9.80 7.83
N CYS A 49 0.69 9.02 7.16
CA CYS A 49 2.11 8.88 7.55
C CYS A 49 3.06 9.17 6.38
N ASN A 50 4.34 9.42 6.67
CA ASN A 50 5.36 9.68 5.67
C ASN A 50 5.79 8.45 4.87
N ASN A 51 5.29 7.26 5.21
CA ASN A 51 5.53 6.04 4.45
C ASN A 51 4.34 5.62 3.58
N SER A 52 3.36 6.51 3.34
CA SER A 52 2.29 6.27 2.38
C SER A 52 2.78 6.24 0.93
N LYS A 53 2.06 5.55 0.04
CA LYS A 53 2.16 5.83 -1.39
C LYS A 53 1.57 7.23 -1.61
N ARG A 54 2.40 8.16 -2.09
CA ARG A 54 1.91 9.45 -2.56
C ARG A 54 1.32 9.17 -3.94
N TRP A 55 0.03 9.37 -4.11
CA TRP A 55 -0.55 9.46 -5.43
C TRP A 55 -0.09 10.80 -6.01
N THR A 56 1.08 10.81 -6.63
CA THR A 56 1.45 11.92 -7.51
C THR A 56 0.56 11.79 -8.73
N ALA A 57 -0.12 12.85 -9.14
CA ALA A 57 -0.98 12.91 -10.31
C ALA A 57 -0.18 12.84 -11.63
N THR A 58 0.86 12.02 -11.70
CA THR A 58 1.80 11.94 -12.80
C THR A 58 1.95 10.47 -13.19
N GLU A 59 1.61 10.23 -14.46
CA GLU A 59 1.67 9.01 -15.25
C GLU A 59 0.70 7.88 -14.89
N HIS A 60 -0.56 8.04 -15.34
CA HIS A 60 -1.12 6.95 -16.14
C HIS A 60 -0.37 6.97 -17.48
N HIS A 61 0.77 6.28 -17.57
CA HIS A 61 1.15 5.69 -18.85
C HIS A 61 0.41 4.36 -18.92
N ASP A 62 -0.92 4.47 -19.03
CA ASP A 62 -1.69 3.46 -19.72
C ASP A 62 -0.96 3.30 -21.06
N SER A 63 -0.42 2.11 -21.31
CA SER A 63 -0.02 1.79 -22.67
C SER A 63 -1.32 1.78 -23.45
N GLU A 64 -1.72 2.93 -23.99
CA GLU A 64 -2.81 3.04 -24.95
C GLU A 64 -2.49 2.02 -26.02
N THR A 65 -3.23 0.92 -26.01
CA THR A 65 -3.29 0.01 -27.14
C THR A 65 -4.04 0.80 -28.22
N PRO A 66 -3.40 1.13 -29.35
CA PRO A 66 -4.08 1.86 -30.41
C PRO A 66 -5.15 0.93 -30.98
N THR A 67 -6.40 1.13 -30.59
CA THR A 67 -7.53 0.47 -31.25
C THR A 67 -7.80 1.26 -32.51
N THR A 68 -7.04 0.96 -33.57
CA THR A 68 -7.40 1.34 -34.93
C THR A 68 -8.61 0.50 -35.32
N THR A 69 -9.80 1.11 -35.27
CA THR A 69 -10.96 0.57 -35.99
C THR A 69 -11.14 1.42 -37.23
N ASP A 70 -10.67 0.85 -38.34
CA ASP A 70 -10.94 1.23 -39.72
C ASP A 70 -12.36 0.76 -40.08
N ALA A 71 -13.21 1.67 -40.57
CA ALA A 71 -14.31 1.48 -41.54
C ALA A 71 -15.16 2.75 -41.66
#